data_AF-A0A1U8N8L0-F1
#
_entry.id   AF-A0A1U8N8L0-F1
#
_cell.length_a   1.000
_cell.length_b   1.000
_cell.length_c   1.000
_cell.angle_alpha   90.00
_cell.angle_beta   90.00
_cell.angle_gamma   90.00
#
_symmetry.space_group_name_H-M   'P 1'
#
loop_
_entity.id
_entity.type
_entity.pdbx_description
1 polymer ?
#
loop_
_entity_poly.entity_id
_entity_poly.type
_entity_poly.pdbx_seq_one_letter_code
_entity_poly.pdbx_strand_id
1 'polypeptide(L)'
;MGDRLRLAVGIMGNASSLLLYAAPILTFTRVIRKRSTEEFSCIPYIVALSNCLLYTWYGLPVVSYKWENFPVITINGLGIILELSFIFIYLWFAPTRGKIKAGTTTTMVMVIFTVTAIISAFVFFTPFGPFYFSIS
;
A
#
# COMPACT_ATOMS: atom_id res chain seq x y z
N MET A 1 -16.93 -25.85 -1.77
CA MET A 1 -15.93 -25.86 -2.88
C MET A 1 -15.34 -24.47 -3.12
N GLY A 2 -16.15 -23.41 -3.14
CA GLY A 2 -15.69 -22.02 -3.38
C GLY A 2 -14.59 -21.53 -2.42
N ASP A 3 -14.71 -21.78 -1.11
CA ASP A 3 -13.74 -21.23 -0.13
C ASP A 3 -12.32 -21.80 -0.29
N ARG A 4 -12.20 -23.09 -0.63
CA ARG A 4 -10.90 -23.73 -0.88
C ARG A 4 -10.23 -23.16 -2.13
N LEU A 5 -11.02 -22.88 -3.17
CA LEU A 5 -10.52 -22.25 -4.41
C LEU A 5 -10.08 -20.81 -4.16
N ARG A 6 -10.87 -20.02 -3.41
CA ARG A 6 -10.51 -18.64 -3.02
C ARG A 6 -9.20 -18.61 -2.23
N LEU A 7 -9.02 -19.52 -1.27
CA LEU A 7 -7.79 -19.64 -0.50
C LEU A 7 -6.59 -20.02 -1.39
N ALA A 8 -6.75 -21.02 -2.26
CA ALA A 8 -5.68 -21.47 -3.16
C ALA A 8 -5.22 -20.36 -4.11
N VAL A 9 -6.17 -19.65 -4.73
CA VAL A 9 -5.88 -18.49 -5.60
C VAL A 9 -5.20 -17.38 -4.80
N GLY A 10 -5.66 -17.10 -3.58
CA GLY A 10 -5.05 -16.11 -2.70
C GLY A 10 -3.59 -16.43 -2.36
N ILE A 11 -3.28 -17.69 -2.06
CA ILE A 11 -1.91 -18.15 -1.76
C ILE A 11 -1.03 -18.04 -3.01
N MET A 12 -1.49 -18.50 -4.17
CA MET A 12 -0.72 -18.41 -5.41
C MET A 12 -0.45 -16.96 -5.81
N GLY A 13 -1.46 -16.08 -5.71
CA GLY A 13 -1.30 -14.65 -5.98
C GLY A 13 -0.33 -13.97 -5.02
N ASN A 14 -0.36 -14.32 -3.73
CA ASN A 14 0.63 -13.85 -2.75
C ASN A 14 2.05 -14.30 -3.12
N ALA A 15 2.24 -15.57 -3.50
CA ALA A 15 3.54 -16.11 -3.90
C ALA A 15 4.10 -15.39 -5.14
N SER A 16 3.28 -15.16 -6.17
CA SER A 16 3.71 -14.41 -7.36
C SER A 16 4.04 -12.95 -7.04
N SER A 17 3.28 -12.34 -6.14
CA SER A 17 3.51 -10.95 -5.72
C SER A 17 4.81 -10.80 -4.91
N LEU A 18 5.16 -11.80 -4.09
CA LEU A 18 6.47 -11.85 -3.40
C LEU A 18 7.64 -11.85 -4.39
N LEU A 19 7.51 -12.57 -5.51
CA LEU A 19 8.51 -12.55 -6.58
C LEU A 19 8.58 -11.19 -7.27
N LEU A 20 7.44 -10.55 -7.51
CA LEU A 20 7.39 -9.20 -8.10
C LEU A 20 8.06 -8.17 -7.19
N TYR A 21 7.85 -8.28 -5.88
CA TYR A 21 8.52 -7.46 -4.88
C TYR A 21 10.03 -7.68 -4.77
N ALA A 22 10.57 -8.77 -5.35
CA ALA A 22 12.01 -8.97 -5.46
C ALA A 22 12.63 -8.13 -6.60
N ALA A 23 11.87 -7.78 -7.64
CA ALA A 23 12.38 -7.01 -8.78
C ALA A 23 13.02 -5.66 -8.40
N PRO A 24 12.39 -4.82 -7.55
CA PRO A 24 12.96 -3.53 -7.22
C PRO A 24 14.13 -3.65 -6.22
N ILE A 25 14.36 -4.80 -5.57
CA ILE A 25 15.55 -5.07 -4.73
C ILE A 25 16.87 -4.90 -5.50
N LEU A 26 16.87 -5.23 -6.79
CA LEU A 26 18.01 -5.00 -7.67
C LEU A 26 18.26 -3.49 -7.88
N THR A 27 17.18 -2.73 -8.08
CA THR A 27 17.21 -1.26 -8.21
C THR A 27 17.74 -0.61 -6.93
N PHE A 28 17.31 -1.08 -5.76
CA PHE A 28 17.84 -0.64 -4.47
C PHE A 28 19.34 -0.82 -4.33
N THR A 29 19.79 -2.03 -4.63
CA THR A 29 21.20 -2.40 -4.49
C THR A 29 22.07 -1.49 -5.36
N ARG A 30 21.57 -1.12 -6.55
CA ARG A 30 22.23 -0.15 -7.43
C ARG A 30 22.30 1.25 -6.81
N VAL A 31 21.19 1.78 -6.27
CA VAL A 31 21.16 3.11 -5.64
C VAL A 31 22.10 3.18 -4.44
N ILE A 32 22.09 2.16 -3.57
CA ILE A 32 22.97 2.09 -2.40
C ILE A 32 24.45 2.02 -2.84
N ARG A 33 24.77 1.19 -3.84
CA ARG A 33 26.14 1.03 -4.36
C ARG A 33 26.66 2.30 -5.03
N LYS A 34 25.80 3.03 -5.72
CA LYS A 34 26.15 4.30 -6.41
C LYS A 34 26.10 5.52 -5.49
N ARG A 35 25.50 5.41 -4.30
CA ARG A 35 25.21 6.50 -3.36
C ARG A 35 24.52 7.72 -3.99
N SER A 36 23.83 7.51 -5.11
CA SER A 36 23.13 8.54 -5.86
C SER A 36 21.86 7.93 -6.43
N THR A 37 20.78 8.71 -6.39
CA THR A 37 19.51 8.33 -7.00
C THR A 37 19.52 8.54 -8.52
N GLU A 38 20.63 8.97 -9.14
CA GLU A 38 20.76 9.21 -10.59
C GLU A 38 19.49 9.90 -11.16
N GLU A 39 18.89 9.33 -12.22
CA GLU A 39 17.61 9.78 -12.80
C GLU A 39 16.38 9.03 -12.24
N PHE A 40 16.55 8.23 -11.18
CA PHE A 40 15.43 7.50 -10.60
C PHE A 40 14.44 8.48 -9.96
N SER A 41 13.16 8.28 -10.27
CA SER A 41 12.05 9.04 -9.70
C SER A 41 11.43 8.28 -8.52
N CYS A 42 11.11 8.99 -7.45
CA CYS A 42 10.40 8.44 -6.29
C CYS A 42 8.88 8.28 -6.53
N ILE A 43 8.34 8.95 -7.55
CA ILE A 43 6.90 8.95 -7.87
C ILE A 43 6.28 7.54 -8.00
N PRO A 44 6.83 6.59 -8.79
CA PRO A 44 6.22 5.26 -8.92
C PRO A 44 6.08 4.54 -7.57
N TYR A 45 7.06 4.69 -6.67
CA TYR A 45 7.03 4.09 -5.33
C TYR A 45 5.97 4.74 -4.44
N ILE A 46 5.77 6.07 -4.55
CA ILE A 46 4.71 6.77 -3.82
C ILE A 46 3.31 6.34 -4.31
N VAL A 47 3.14 6.13 -5.62
CA VAL A 47 1.88 5.63 -6.18
C VAL A 47 1.62 4.18 -5.76
N ALA A 48 2.65 3.32 -5.80
CA ALA A 48 2.57 1.94 -5.33
C ALA A 48 2.23 1.87 -3.83
N LEU A 49 2.85 2.72 -3.00
CA LEU A 49 2.51 2.85 -1.58
C LEU A 49 1.03 3.22 -1.40
N SER A 50 0.54 4.21 -2.16
CA SER A 50 -0.86 4.63 -2.11
C SER A 50 -1.81 3.49 -2.43
N ASN A 51 -1.48 2.70 -3.46
CA ASN A 51 -2.24 1.53 -3.86
C ASN A 51 -2.28 0.47 -2.74
N CYS A 52 -1.12 0.16 -2.16
CA CYS A 52 -1.02 -0.82 -1.08
C CYS A 52 -1.80 -0.38 0.17
N LEU A 53 -1.75 0.91 0.51
CA LEU A 53 -2.53 1.47 1.62
C LEU A 53 -4.04 1.31 1.39
N LEU A 54 -4.52 1.63 0.17
CA LEU A 54 -5.94 1.48 -0.18
C LEU A 54 -6.40 0.02 -0.14
N TYR A 55 -5.65 -0.90 -0.72
CA TYR A 55 -6.01 -2.32 -0.70
C TYR A 55 -5.94 -2.93 0.71
N THR A 56 -4.98 -2.48 1.52
CA THR A 56 -4.90 -2.89 2.93
C THR A 56 -6.13 -2.38 3.69
N TRP A 57 -6.51 -1.11 3.51
CA TRP A 57 -7.71 -0.53 4.12
C TRP A 57 -9.00 -1.25 3.70
N TYR A 58 -9.13 -1.54 2.40
CA TYR A 58 -10.25 -2.31 1.86
C TYR A 58 -10.34 -3.72 2.47
N GLY A 59 -9.20 -4.39 2.68
CA GLY A 59 -9.16 -5.73 3.23
C GLY A 59 -9.52 -5.81 4.72
N LEU A 60 -9.31 -4.72 5.49
CA LEU A 60 -9.56 -4.69 6.93
C LEU A 60 -11.03 -4.94 7.29
N PRO A 61 -11.31 -5.50 8.47
CA PRO A 61 -12.67 -5.84 8.92
C PRO A 61 -13.56 -4.62 9.15
N VAL A 62 -13.00 -3.41 9.05
CA VAL A 62 -13.73 -2.13 9.07
C VAL A 62 -14.57 -1.97 7.80
N VAL A 63 -14.06 -2.44 6.65
CA VAL A 63 -14.70 -2.29 5.34
C VAL A 63 -15.15 -3.65 4.78
N SER A 64 -14.40 -4.71 5.05
CA SER A 64 -14.67 -6.06 4.55
C SER A 64 -15.43 -6.91 5.58
N TYR A 65 -16.41 -7.68 5.10
CA TYR A 65 -17.11 -8.66 5.92
C TYR A 65 -16.21 -9.86 6.27
N LYS A 66 -16.22 -10.30 7.54
CA LYS A 66 -15.65 -11.57 8.05
C LYS A 66 -14.26 -11.97 7.52
N TRP A 67 -13.33 -11.02 7.35
CA TRP A 67 -11.92 -11.29 6.98
C TRP A 67 -11.72 -12.04 5.65
N GLU A 68 -12.71 -12.05 4.75
CA GLU A 68 -12.61 -12.79 3.48
C GLU A 68 -11.43 -12.35 2.60
N ASN A 69 -10.97 -11.11 2.77
CA ASN A 69 -9.88 -10.50 2.02
C ASN A 69 -8.53 -10.53 2.77
N PHE A 70 -8.36 -11.40 3.76
CA PHE A 70 -7.09 -11.52 4.52
C PHE A 70 -5.83 -11.66 3.63
N PRO A 71 -5.84 -12.46 2.55
CA PRO A 71 -4.68 -12.56 1.65
C PRO A 71 -4.31 -11.24 0.94
N VAL A 72 -5.26 -10.32 0.80
CA VAL A 72 -5.01 -8.98 0.21
C VAL A 72 -4.31 -8.09 1.23
N ILE A 73 -4.69 -8.17 2.51
CA ILE A 73 -4.03 -7.44 3.60
C ILE A 73 -2.57 -7.86 3.71
N THR A 74 -2.27 -9.16 3.66
CA THR A 74 -0.91 -9.67 3.86
C THR A 74 0.04 -9.18 2.77
N ILE A 75 -0.37 -9.26 1.50
CA ILE A 75 0.51 -8.89 0.40
C ILE A 75 0.71 -7.39 0.26
N ASN A 76 -0.35 -6.60 0.48
CA ASN A 76 -0.27 -5.16 0.41
C ASN A 76 0.42 -4.58 1.65
N GLY A 77 0.28 -5.21 2.82
CA GLY A 77 1.05 -4.89 4.02
C GLY A 77 2.55 -5.05 3.81
N LEU A 78 2.99 -6.14 3.17
CA LEU A 78 4.38 -6.30 2.77
C LEU A 78 4.82 -5.22 1.76
N GLY A 79 3.96 -4.92 0.79
CA GLY A 79 4.17 -3.84 -0.17
C GLY A 79 4.43 -2.50 0.51
N ILE A 80 3.61 -2.14 1.51
CA ILE A 80 3.80 -0.91 2.29
C ILE A 80 5.21 -0.85 2.90
N ILE A 81 5.69 -1.94 3.51
CA ILE A 81 7.02 -1.99 4.12
C ILE A 81 8.12 -1.76 3.07
N LEU A 82 8.00 -2.42 1.91
CA LEU A 82 8.97 -2.31 0.83
C LEU A 82 8.97 -0.91 0.19
N GLU A 83 7.81 -0.39 -0.18
CA GLU A 83 7.66 0.94 -0.78
C GLU A 83 8.12 2.05 0.17
N LEU A 84 7.83 1.93 1.48
CA LEU A 84 8.36 2.86 2.48
C LEU A 84 9.88 2.79 2.59
N SER A 85 10.47 1.60 2.53
CA SER A 85 11.93 1.46 2.52
C SER A 85 12.54 2.12 1.27
N PHE A 86 11.84 2.10 0.12
CA PHE A 86 12.23 2.82 -1.11
C PHE A 86 12.27 4.31 -0.92
N ILE A 87 11.16 4.85 -0.43
CA ILE A 87 11.03 6.27 -0.18
C ILE A 87 12.10 6.71 0.82
N PHE A 88 12.35 5.93 1.88
CA PHE A 88 13.37 6.26 2.88
C PHE A 88 14.80 6.28 2.29
N ILE A 89 15.18 5.26 1.53
CA ILE A 89 16.48 5.20 0.86
C ILE A 89 16.62 6.35 -0.14
N TYR A 90 15.56 6.66 -0.89
CA TYR A 90 15.54 7.81 -1.80
C TYR A 90 15.76 9.12 -1.06
N LEU A 91 15.05 9.36 0.04
CA LEU A 91 15.22 10.55 0.88
C LEU A 91 16.63 10.65 1.49
N TRP A 92 17.32 9.53 1.68
CA TRP A 92 18.70 9.53 2.16
C TRP A 92 19.68 10.01 1.08
N PHE A 93 19.60 9.44 -0.13
CA PHE A 93 20.60 9.65 -1.20
C PHE A 93 20.25 10.72 -2.24
N ALA A 94 18.99 11.17 -2.32
CA ALA A 94 18.57 12.15 -3.32
C ALA A 94 19.14 13.56 -3.07
N PRO A 95 19.24 14.43 -4.09
CA PRO A 95 19.56 15.84 -3.89
C PRO A 95 18.43 16.56 -3.12
N THR A 96 18.74 17.65 -2.40
CA THR A 96 17.80 18.38 -1.53
C THR A 96 16.46 18.72 -2.20
N ARG A 97 16.48 19.14 -3.46
CA ARG A 97 15.25 19.42 -4.24
C ARG A 97 14.39 18.17 -4.44
N GLY A 98 15.03 17.03 -4.74
CA GLY A 98 14.35 15.74 -4.87
C GLY A 98 13.79 15.25 -3.53
N LYS A 99 14.54 15.43 -2.43
CA LYS A 99 14.09 15.10 -1.07
C LYS A 99 12.84 15.87 -0.68
N ILE A 100 12.83 17.19 -0.91
CA ILE A 100 11.67 18.04 -0.59
C ILE A 100 10.47 17.59 -1.41
N LYS A 101 10.63 17.43 -2.73
CA LYS A 101 9.52 17.00 -3.60
C LYS A 101 8.96 15.63 -3.19
N ALA A 102 9.83 14.64 -2.98
CA ALA A 102 9.42 13.30 -2.56
C ALA A 102 8.76 13.33 -1.17
N GLY A 103 9.37 14.00 -0.20
CA GLY A 103 8.83 14.14 1.16
C GLY A 103 7.46 14.80 1.16
N THR A 104 7.32 15.96 0.52
CA THR A 104 6.02 16.67 0.43
C THR A 104 4.95 15.82 -0.26
N THR A 105 5.30 15.14 -1.36
CA THR A 105 4.34 14.28 -2.09
C THR A 105 3.90 13.09 -1.23
N THR A 106 4.85 12.42 -0.56
CA THR A 106 4.54 11.30 0.35
C THR A 106 3.67 11.76 1.51
N THR A 107 4.00 12.89 2.16
CA THR A 107 3.19 13.43 3.26
C THR A 107 1.78 13.79 2.79
N MET A 108 1.64 14.41 1.61
CA MET A 108 0.33 14.73 1.03
C MET A 108 -0.51 13.46 0.81
N VAL A 109 0.07 12.41 0.25
CA VAL A 109 -0.59 11.11 0.07
C VAL A 109 -1.05 10.52 1.41
N MET A 110 -0.18 10.53 2.42
CA MET A 110 -0.52 10.00 3.75
C MET A 110 -1.67 10.77 4.41
N VAL A 111 -1.71 12.09 4.25
CA VAL A 111 -2.82 12.92 4.75
C VAL A 111 -4.12 12.56 4.03
N ILE A 112 -4.12 12.49 2.70
CA ILE A 112 -5.31 12.14 1.90
C ILE A 112 -5.84 10.76 2.29
N PHE A 113 -4.94 9.78 2.41
CA PHE A 113 -5.31 8.43 2.84
C PHE A 113 -5.91 8.42 4.24
N THR A 114 -5.30 9.13 5.19
CA THR A 114 -5.79 9.20 6.59
C THR A 114 -7.16 9.85 6.67
N VAL A 115 -7.39 10.95 5.95
CA VAL A 115 -8.70 11.61 5.87
C VAL A 115 -9.75 10.65 5.30
N THR A 116 -9.42 9.94 4.22
CA THR A 116 -10.31 8.96 3.59
C THR A 116 -10.64 7.81 4.55
N ALA A 117 -9.64 7.29 5.25
CA ALA A 117 -9.80 6.23 6.24
C ALA A 117 -10.71 6.68 7.40
N ILE A 118 -10.50 7.89 7.94
CA ILE A 118 -11.33 8.46 9.01
C ILE A 118 -12.79 8.62 8.55
N ILE A 119 -13.02 9.20 7.38
CA ILE A 119 -14.38 9.38 6.84
C ILE A 119 -15.07 8.02 6.67
N SER A 120 -14.38 7.06 6.05
CA SER A 120 -14.96 5.72 5.86
C SER A 120 -15.27 5.03 7.19
N ALA A 121 -14.36 5.07 8.16
CA ALA A 121 -14.60 4.52 9.49
C ALA A 121 -15.79 5.20 10.16
N PHE A 122 -15.90 6.52 10.10
CA PHE A 122 -17.03 7.25 10.66
C PHE A 122 -18.37 6.82 10.03
N VAL A 123 -18.42 6.63 8.71
CA VAL A 123 -19.62 6.13 8.02
C VAL A 123 -20.00 4.71 8.47
N PHE A 124 -19.02 3.81 8.63
CA PHE A 124 -19.28 2.42 9.04
C PHE A 124 -19.58 2.25 10.54
N PHE A 125 -19.03 3.11 11.41
CA PHE A 125 -19.19 3.01 12.87
C PHE A 125 -20.33 3.88 13.46
N THR A 126 -20.92 4.81 12.71
CA THR A 126 -22.07 5.60 13.19
C THR A 126 -23.41 4.89 12.90
N PRO A 127 -24.44 5.06 13.76
CA PRO A 127 -25.74 4.40 13.63
C PRO A 127 -26.58 4.86 12.41
N PHE A 128 -26.07 5.80 11.61
CA PHE A 128 -26.67 6.19 10.33
C PHE A 128 -26.29 5.26 9.16
N GLY A 129 -25.27 4.40 9.32
CA GLY A 129 -24.84 3.42 8.32
C GLY A 129 -25.75 2.20 8.12
N PRO A 130 -26.31 1.54 9.16
CA PRO A 130 -27.10 0.32 8.99
C PRO A 130 -28.50 0.54 8.38
N PHE A 131 -28.99 1.79 8.31
CA PHE A 131 -30.31 2.07 7.73
C PHE A 131 -30.36 1.98 6.20
N TYR A 132 -29.23 2.03 5.50
CA TYR A 132 -29.19 1.91 4.04
C TYR A 132 -29.08 0.47 3.52
N PHE A 133 -28.62 -0.48 4.34
CA PHE A 133 -28.42 -1.88 3.91
C PHE A 133 -29.58 -2.82 4.25
N SER A 134 -30.63 -2.34 4.93
CA SER A 134 -31.81 -3.16 5.27
C SER A 134 -32.99 -3.00 4.30
N ILE A 135 -32.84 -2.26 3.19
CA ILE A 135 -33.91 -2.01 2.19
C ILE A 135 -33.40 -2.28 0.75
N SER A 136 -32.55 -3.28 0.55
CA SER A 136 -32.17 -3.75 -0.80
C SER A 136 -32.04 -5.26 -0.85
#